data_AF-M1D3T7-F1
#
_entry.id   AF-M1D3T7-F1
#
_cell.length_a   1.000
_cell.length_b   1.000
_cell.length_c   1.000
_cell.angle_alpha   90.00
_cell.angle_beta   90.00
_cell.angle_gamma   90.00
#
_symmetry.space_group_name_H-M   'P 1'
#
loop_
_entity.id
_entity.type
_entity.pdbx_description
1 polymer ?
#
loop_
_entity_poly.entity_id
_entity_poly.type
_entity_poly.pdbx_seq_one_letter_code
_entity_poly.pdbx_strand_id
1 'polypeptide(L)'
;MFYLVALLRFTHAHPTESEINEMVEQNEEIVQTCIKNGFDFKMYLPHYNSTVEWKRHFGEQWGRFVNRKRQFDPKYVLAPGQKIFTRNHQF
;
A
#
# COMPACT_ATOMS: atom_id res chain seq x y z
N MET A 1 -1.52 17.66 -14.86
CA MET A 1 -2.86 17.06 -14.79
C MET A 1 -2.69 15.62 -14.34
N PHE A 2 -3.51 15.10 -13.42
CA PHE A 2 -3.48 13.70 -13.01
C PHE A 2 -4.91 13.13 -13.05
N TYR A 3 -5.03 11.81 -13.11
CA TYR A 3 -6.32 11.10 -13.14
C TYR A 3 -6.43 10.17 -11.93
N LEU A 4 -7.65 10.02 -11.43
CA LEU A 4 -7.99 9.00 -10.45
C LEU A 4 -8.63 7.82 -11.18
N VAL A 5 -8.13 6.62 -10.91
CA VAL A 5 -8.69 5.36 -11.41
C VAL A 5 -9.03 4.48 -10.21
N ALA A 6 -10.26 3.97 -10.16
CA ALA A 6 -10.72 3.08 -9.10
C ALA A 6 -11.39 1.84 -9.69
N LEU A 7 -10.89 0.66 -9.31
CA LEU A 7 -11.47 -0.63 -9.69
C LEU A 7 -12.38 -1.11 -8.54
N LEU A 8 -13.64 -0.67 -8.56
CA LEU A 8 -14.63 -1.02 -7.54
C LEU A 8 -15.24 -2.40 -7.84
N ARG A 9 -14.44 -3.46 -7.65
CA ARG A 9 -14.85 -4.84 -7.92
C ARG A 9 -15.92 -5.31 -6.93
N PHE A 10 -16.90 -6.05 -7.44
CA PHE A 10 -17.91 -6.75 -6.66
C PHE A 10 -17.77 -8.25 -6.92
N THR A 11 -18.20 -9.05 -5.94
CA THR A 11 -18.36 -10.50 -6.07
C THR A 11 -19.71 -10.91 -5.49
N HIS A 12 -20.11 -12.16 -5.72
CA HIS A 12 -21.35 -12.70 -5.18
C HIS A 12 -21.24 -12.92 -3.66
N ALA A 13 -22.35 -13.24 -2.98
CA ALA A 13 -22.42 -13.20 -1.51
C ALA A 13 -21.47 -14.17 -0.78
N HIS A 14 -21.09 -15.27 -1.41
CA HIS A 14 -20.28 -16.34 -0.82
C HIS A 14 -19.20 -16.83 -1.80
N PRO A 15 -18.22 -15.98 -2.13
CA PRO A 15 -17.15 -16.36 -3.04
C PRO A 15 -16.24 -17.38 -2.36
N THR A 16 -15.69 -18.27 -3.17
CA THR A 16 -14.61 -19.15 -2.73
C THR A 16 -13.32 -18.36 -2.56
N GLU A 17 -12.39 -18.91 -1.77
CA GLU A 17 -11.06 -18.32 -1.61
C GLU A 17 -10.31 -18.22 -2.94
N SER A 18 -10.49 -19.21 -3.83
CA SER A 18 -9.89 -19.21 -5.16
C SER A 18 -10.35 -18.03 -6.01
N GLU A 19 -11.65 -17.69 -5.98
CA GLU A 19 -12.19 -16.56 -6.74
C GLU A 19 -11.67 -15.23 -6.21
N ILE A 20 -11.54 -15.09 -4.88
CA ILE A 20 -10.94 -13.90 -4.28
C ILE A 20 -9.47 -13.77 -4.67
N ASN A 21 -8.72 -14.87 -4.64
CA ASN A 21 -7.31 -14.87 -5.01
C ASN A 21 -7.14 -14.51 -6.50
N GLU A 22 -7.98 -15.04 -7.39
CA GLU A 22 -7.96 -14.66 -8.81
C GLU A 22 -8.22 -13.15 -9.00
N MET A 23 -9.16 -12.56 -8.25
CA MET A 23 -9.39 -11.11 -8.29
C MET A 23 -8.19 -10.29 -7.82
N VAL A 24 -7.44 -10.80 -6.83
CA VAL A 24 -6.20 -10.18 -6.35
C VAL A 24 -5.10 -10.31 -7.39
N GLU A 25 -4.90 -11.48 -7.98
CA GLU A 25 -3.91 -11.73 -9.04
C GLU A 25 -4.14 -10.80 -10.25
N GLN A 26 -5.40 -10.60 -10.65
CA GLN A 26 -5.74 -9.65 -11.72
C GLN A 26 -5.38 -8.20 -11.35
N ASN A 27 -5.51 -7.80 -10.08
CA ASN A 27 -5.08 -6.47 -9.66
C ASN A 27 -3.55 -6.34 -9.70
N GLU A 28 -2.83 -7.39 -9.30
CA GLU A 28 -1.37 -7.43 -9.39
C GLU A 28 -0.90 -7.35 -10.84
N GLU A 29 -1.56 -8.06 -11.77
CA GLU A 29 -1.25 -8.00 -13.21
C GLU A 29 -1.38 -6.58 -13.78
N ILE A 30 -2.43 -5.84 -13.40
CA ILE A 30 -2.61 -4.44 -13.80
C ILE A 30 -1.44 -3.58 -13.28
N VAL A 31 -1.07 -3.75 -12.01
CA VAL A 31 0.05 -3.03 -11.39
C VAL A 31 1.37 -3.36 -12.10
N GLN A 32 1.65 -4.64 -12.36
CA GLN A 32 2.85 -5.07 -13.07
C GLN A 32 2.89 -4.55 -14.50
N THR A 33 1.74 -4.50 -15.17
CA THR A 33 1.62 -3.92 -16.51
C THR A 33 1.94 -2.43 -16.49
N CYS A 34 1.42 -1.68 -15.51
CA CYS A 34 1.76 -0.27 -15.34
C CYS A 34 3.25 -0.05 -15.10
N ILE A 35 3.87 -0.87 -14.25
CA ILE A 35 5.32 -0.82 -13.97
C ILE A 35 6.14 -1.13 -15.23
N LYS A 36 5.82 -2.22 -15.94
CA LYS A 36 6.54 -2.69 -17.14
C LYS A 36 6.53 -1.66 -18.26
N ASN A 37 5.42 -0.94 -18.42
CA ASN A 37 5.27 0.11 -19.43
C ASN A 37 5.78 1.49 -18.96
N GLY A 38 6.31 1.59 -17.73
CA GLY A 38 6.89 2.83 -17.21
C GLY A 38 5.86 3.93 -16.93
N PHE A 39 4.61 3.57 -16.64
CA PHE A 39 3.61 4.56 -16.24
C PHE A 39 4.01 5.20 -14.90
N ASP A 40 3.91 6.52 -14.82
CA ASP A 40 4.04 7.26 -13.57
C ASP A 40 2.70 7.23 -12.82
N PHE A 41 2.54 6.24 -11.93
CA PHE A 41 1.34 6.07 -11.12
C PHE A 41 1.68 5.88 -9.64
N LYS A 42 0.70 6.18 -8.80
CA LYS A 42 0.70 5.82 -7.39
C LYS A 42 -0.61 5.14 -7.04
N MET A 43 -0.53 4.05 -6.29
CA MET A 43 -1.73 3.42 -5.73
C MET A 43 -2.36 4.33 -4.69
N TYR A 44 -3.66 4.58 -4.83
CA TYR A 44 -4.47 5.19 -3.79
C TYR A 44 -4.92 4.08 -2.82
N LEU A 45 -4.65 4.25 -1.52
CA LEU A 45 -4.80 3.21 -0.48
C LEU A 45 -3.95 1.95 -0.73
N PRO A 46 -2.62 2.08 -0.86
CA PRO A 46 -1.78 0.92 -1.10
C PRO A 46 -1.76 -0.02 0.10
N HIS A 47 -1.70 -1.31 -0.18
CA HIS A 47 -1.35 -2.33 0.82
C HIS A 47 0.02 -2.91 0.47
N TYR A 48 1.07 -2.29 1.00
CA TYR A 48 2.44 -2.82 0.89
C TYR A 48 2.80 -3.63 2.13
N ASN A 49 3.62 -4.66 1.93
CA ASN A 49 4.04 -5.56 3.03
C ASN A 49 5.42 -5.19 3.59
N SER A 50 6.15 -4.26 2.95
CA SER A 50 7.50 -3.87 3.40
C SER A 50 7.69 -2.35 3.50
N THR A 51 8.56 -1.93 4.43
CA THR A 51 9.00 -0.53 4.54
C THR A 51 9.71 -0.04 3.27
N VAL A 52 10.34 -0.94 2.50
CA VAL A 52 11.03 -0.58 1.24
C VAL A 52 10.03 -0.11 0.19
N GLU A 53 8.92 -0.82 0.02
CA GLU A 53 7.83 -0.43 -0.88
C GLU A 53 7.19 0.88 -0.42
N TRP A 54 6.98 1.06 0.89
CA TRP A 54 6.49 2.32 1.43
C TRP A 54 7.45 3.49 1.17
N LYS A 55 8.77 3.28 1.34
CA LYS A 55 9.77 4.30 1.03
C LYS A 55 9.75 4.66 -0.47
N ARG A 56 9.58 3.68 -1.36
CA ARG A 56 9.41 3.92 -2.80
C ARG A 56 8.14 4.73 -3.08
N HIS A 57 7.03 4.40 -2.44
CA HIS A 57 5.75 5.10 -2.58
C HIS A 57 5.83 6.58 -2.16
N PHE A 58 6.42 6.84 -0.98
CA PHE A 58 6.58 8.20 -0.46
C PHE A 58 7.69 8.99 -1.19
N GLY A 59 8.70 8.31 -1.74
CA GLY A 59 9.82 8.94 -2.44
C GLY A 59 10.56 9.95 -1.57
N GLU A 60 10.81 11.14 -2.11
CA GLU A 60 11.49 12.25 -1.42
C GLU A 60 10.78 12.66 -0.11
N GLN A 61 9.47 12.43 -0.01
CA GLN A 61 8.69 12.79 1.18
C GLN A 61 8.86 11.82 2.35
N TRP A 62 9.55 10.69 2.15
CA TRP A 62 9.74 9.66 3.17
C TRP A 62 10.38 10.22 4.46
N GLY A 63 11.41 11.06 4.34
CA GLY A 63 12.07 11.65 5.50
C GLY A 63 11.13 12.47 6.38
N ARG A 64 10.29 13.29 5.75
CA ARG A 64 9.24 14.06 6.45
C ARG A 64 8.22 13.16 7.13
N PHE A 65 7.82 12.06 6.47
CA PHE A 65 6.87 11.10 7.02
C PHE A 65 7.43 10.40 8.28
N VAL A 66 8.67 9.93 8.24
CA VAL A 66 9.35 9.33 9.40
C VAL A 66 9.48 10.31 10.56
N ASN A 67 9.85 11.57 10.29
CA ASN A 67 9.97 12.58 11.34
C ASN A 67 8.64 12.83 12.04
N ARG A 68 7.54 12.93 11.28
CA ARG A 68 6.19 13.05 11.86
C ARG A 68 5.78 11.82 12.65
N LYS A 69 6.10 10.61 12.17
CA LYS A 69 5.81 9.38 12.93
C LYS A 69 6.54 9.38 14.27
N ARG A 70 7.83 9.77 14.31
CA ARG A 70 8.58 9.89 15.57
C ARG A 70 8.00 10.95 16.51
N GLN A 71 7.52 12.07 15.98
CA GLN A 71 6.95 13.15 16.79
C GLN A 71 5.61 12.78 17.42
N PHE A 72 4.73 12.11 16.67
CA PHE A 72 3.33 11.89 17.07
C PHE A 72 2.98 10.45 17.46
N ASP A 73 3.81 9.46 17.08
CA ASP A 73 3.66 8.06 17.46
C ASP A 73 5.04 7.37 17.60
N PRO A 74 5.86 7.79 18.58
CA PRO A 74 7.25 7.31 18.74
C PRO A 74 7.37 5.81 19.05
N LYS A 75 6.32 5.19 19.59
CA LYS A 75 6.26 3.75 19.90
C LYS A 75 5.67 2.92 18.76
N TYR A 76 5.28 3.55 17.65
CA TYR A 76 4.67 2.91 16.48
C TYR A 76 3.44 2.06 16.83
N VAL A 77 2.56 2.61 17.66
CA VAL A 77 1.34 1.94 18.15
C VAL A 77 0.17 2.14 17.20
N LEU A 78 0.10 3.28 16.52
CA LEU A 78 -1.05 3.68 15.71
C LEU A 78 -1.01 3.06 14.31
N ALA A 79 -2.17 2.54 13.90
CA ALA A 79 -2.44 1.95 12.58
C ALA A 79 -1.46 0.83 12.14
N PRO A 80 -1.24 -0.22 12.96
CA PRO A 80 -0.29 -1.29 12.64
C PRO A 80 -0.67 -2.06 11.36
N GLY A 81 -1.96 -2.12 11.02
CA GLY A 81 -2.45 -2.76 9.79
C GLY A 81 -1.95 -2.11 8.48
N GLN A 82 -1.46 -0.86 8.54
CA GLN A 82 -0.82 -0.21 7.38
C GLN A 82 0.58 -0.76 7.09
N LYS A 83 1.18 -1.52 8.00
CA LYS A 83 2.49 -2.19 7.82
C LYS A 83 3.64 -1.24 7.39
N ILE A 84 3.56 0.04 7.76
CA ILE A 84 4.61 1.03 7.44
C ILE A 84 5.76 0.97 8.46
N PHE A 85 5.40 0.83 9.75
CA PHE A 85 6.32 0.75 10.88
C PHE A 85 5.92 -0.41 11.79
N THR A 86 6.89 -1.23 12.17
CA THR A 86 6.72 -2.29 13.18
C THR A 86 6.82 -1.70 14.57
N ARG A 87 5.97 -2.16 15.50
CA ARG A 87 5.92 -1.67 16.88
C ARG A 87 7.32 -1.71 17.52
N ASN A 88 7.72 -0.61 18.14
CA ASN A 88 8.95 -0.59 18.91
C ASN A 88 8.66 -1.07 20.34
N HIS A 89 9.32 -2.16 20.75
CA HIS A 89 9.21 -2.75 22.09
C HIS A 89 10.35 -2.34 23.03
N GLN A 90 11.36 -1.62 22.53
CA GLN A 90 12.48 -1.14 23.35
C GLN A 90 12.16 0.22 23.97
N PHE A 91 11.39 0.22 25.07
CA PHE A 91 11.37 1.22 26.15
C PHE A 91 10.68 0.62 27.37
#